data_AF-A0A6I9YRA3-F1
#
_entry.id   AF-A0A6I9YRA3-F1
#
_cell.length_a   1.000
_cell.length_b   1.000
_cell.length_c   1.000
_cell.angle_alpha   90.00
_cell.angle_beta   90.00
_cell.angle_gamma   90.00
#
_symmetry.space_group_name_H-M   'P 1'
#
loop_
_entity.id
_entity.type
_entity.pdbx_description
1 polymer ?
#
loop_
_entity_poly.entity_id
_entity_poly.type
_entity_poly.pdbx_seq_one_letter_code
_entity_poly.pdbx_strand_id
1 'polypeptide(L)'
;MEDSAAAVLKRAVELDSASRFQESLICYQEGIDLLLNVLKATKDEKKKAYYRNKISSYMNRAEGIKKCVVKEKEDGKCHKQIKIEENSKGFSYEKLFQEYLNETVTEVWVEDPYIRQTHQLYNFLRFCEMLVKGPCRMKTIHLLTSHEEEMSGIRGKSSSDVSTSL
;
A
#
# COMPACT_ATOMS: atom_id res chain seq x y z
N MET A 1 -11.25 11.24 30.39
CA MET A 1 -10.61 11.77 29.16
C MET A 1 -9.09 11.65 29.24
N GLU A 2 -8.47 12.06 30.35
CA GLU A 2 -7.03 11.83 30.60
C GLU A 2 -6.63 10.35 30.61
N ASP A 3 -7.37 9.50 31.33
CA ASP A 3 -7.09 8.05 31.39
C ASP A 3 -7.22 7.38 30.02
N SER A 4 -8.17 7.83 29.21
CA SER A 4 -8.37 7.36 27.84
C SER A 4 -7.17 7.71 26.96
N ALA A 5 -6.66 8.95 27.05
CA ALA A 5 -5.48 9.38 26.32
C ALA A 5 -4.22 8.58 26.75
N ALA A 6 -4.06 8.35 28.06
CA ALA A 6 -2.96 7.57 28.60
C ALA A 6 -3.00 6.10 28.12
N ALA A 7 -4.18 5.48 28.09
CA ALA A 7 -4.35 4.11 27.59
C ALA A 7 -3.99 3.98 26.10
N VAL A 8 -4.48 4.90 25.26
CA VAL A 8 -4.21 4.90 23.82
C VAL A 8 -2.71 5.14 23.54
N LEU A 9 -2.08 6.09 24.24
CA LEU A 9 -0.65 6.36 24.08
C LEU A 9 0.24 5.22 24.60
N LYS A 10 -0.19 4.52 25.66
CA LYS A 10 0.51 3.31 26.13
C LYS A 10 0.48 2.23 25.06
N ARG A 11 -0.69 1.97 24.48
CA ARG A 11 -0.85 1.04 23.34
C ARG A 11 0.02 1.45 22.15
N ALA A 12 0.11 2.75 21.85
CA ALA A 12 0.94 3.26 20.77
C ALA A 12 2.43 2.89 20.96
N VAL A 13 2.95 3.05 22.19
CA VAL A 13 4.33 2.68 22.56
C VAL A 13 4.55 1.17 22.49
N GLU A 14 3.59 0.37 22.94
CA GLU A 14 3.66 -1.10 22.85
C GLU A 14 3.75 -1.55 21.38
N LEU A 15 2.89 -1.01 20.52
CA LEU A 15 2.90 -1.29 19.07
C LEU A 15 4.19 -0.81 18.39
N ASP A 16 4.72 0.34 18.79
CA ASP A 16 5.99 0.88 18.31
C ASP A 16 7.15 -0.08 18.65
N SER A 17 7.21 -0.53 19.91
CA SER A 17 8.21 -1.50 20.35
C SER A 17 8.09 -2.86 19.65
N ALA A 18 6.87 -3.23 19.24
CA ALA A 18 6.59 -4.43 18.45
C ALA A 18 6.81 -4.24 16.94
N SER A 19 7.36 -3.10 16.49
CA SER A 19 7.55 -2.75 15.07
C SER A 19 6.27 -2.74 14.23
N ARG A 20 5.09 -2.63 14.87
CA ARG A 20 3.79 -2.48 14.18
C ARG A 20 3.56 -1.00 13.88
N PHE A 21 4.41 -0.44 13.03
CA PHE A 21 4.52 1.00 12.81
C PHE A 21 3.23 1.65 12.30
N GLN A 22 2.46 0.97 11.44
CA GLN A 22 1.20 1.50 10.93
C GLN A 22 0.16 1.68 12.04
N GLU A 23 -0.06 0.64 12.86
CA GLU A 23 -1.03 0.69 13.95
C GLU A 23 -0.56 1.60 15.08
N SER A 24 0.75 1.58 15.37
CA SER A 24 1.36 2.49 16.32
C SER A 24 1.13 3.96 15.92
N LEU A 25 1.30 4.30 14.63
CA LEU A 25 1.07 5.65 14.13
C LEU A 25 -0.38 6.11 14.35
N ILE A 26 -1.36 5.25 14.08
CA ILE A 26 -2.77 5.55 14.31
C ILE A 26 -3.02 5.82 15.80
N CYS A 27 -2.54 4.94 16.69
CA CYS A 27 -2.69 5.13 18.13
C CYS A 27 -1.97 6.39 18.64
N TYR A 28 -0.81 6.76 18.07
CA TYR A 28 -0.17 8.03 18.43
C TYR A 28 -1.03 9.23 18.02
N GLN A 29 -1.60 9.24 16.82
CA GLN A 29 -2.47 10.33 16.35
C GLN A 29 -3.71 10.48 17.24
N GLU A 30 -4.44 9.40 17.49
CA GLU A 30 -5.62 9.40 18.36
C GLU A 30 -5.27 9.83 19.79
N GLY A 31 -4.17 9.30 20.34
CA GLY A 31 -3.70 9.64 21.68
C GLY A 31 -3.30 11.10 21.83
N ILE A 32 -2.64 11.68 20.80
CA ILE A 32 -2.28 13.09 20.74
C ILE A 32 -3.52 13.97 20.66
N ASP A 33 -4.51 13.62 19.83
CA ASP A 33 -5.76 14.38 19.69
C ASP A 33 -6.55 14.39 21.00
N LEU A 34 -6.60 13.26 21.71
CA LEU A 34 -7.19 13.19 23.05
C LEU A 34 -6.42 14.07 24.05
N LEU A 35 -5.08 14.06 24.02
CA LEU A 35 -4.26 14.92 24.90
C LEU A 35 -4.42 16.41 24.58
N LEU A 36 -4.60 16.77 23.31
CA LEU A 36 -4.90 18.14 22.87
C LEU A 36 -6.25 18.62 23.43
N ASN A 37 -7.25 17.75 23.46
CA ASN A 37 -8.55 18.08 24.05
C ASN A 37 -8.46 18.27 25.57
N VAL A 38 -7.68 17.43 26.26
CA VAL A 38 -7.35 17.61 27.68
C VAL A 38 -6.62 18.94 27.92
N LEU A 39 -5.64 19.27 27.09
CA LEU A 39 -4.88 20.52 27.18
C LEU A 39 -5.80 21.75 27.08
N LYS A 40 -6.76 21.72 26.15
CA LYS A 40 -7.75 22.81 25.97
C LYS A 40 -8.67 22.97 27.19
N ALA A 41 -9.03 21.87 27.85
CA ALA A 41 -9.90 21.88 29.03
C ALA A 41 -9.15 22.22 30.34
N THR A 42 -7.83 22.07 30.37
CA THR A 42 -7.01 22.32 31.55
C THR A 42 -6.87 23.81 31.83
N LYS A 43 -7.08 24.24 33.08
CA LYS A 43 -6.90 25.65 33.50
C LYS A 43 -5.53 25.94 34.13
N ASP A 44 -4.90 24.93 34.72
CA ASP A 44 -3.61 25.02 35.39
C ASP A 44 -2.45 25.15 34.38
N GLU A 45 -1.70 26.25 34.44
CA GLU A 45 -0.59 26.51 33.52
C GLU A 45 0.60 25.55 33.66
N LYS A 46 0.87 25.03 34.87
CA LYS A 46 1.93 24.02 35.06
C LYS A 46 1.54 22.70 34.39
N LYS A 47 0.28 22.28 34.53
CA LYS A 47 -0.25 21.11 33.83
C LYS A 47 -0.31 21.32 32.32
N LYS A 48 -0.69 22.50 31.84
CA LYS A 48 -0.64 22.82 30.41
C LYS A 48 0.77 22.71 29.84
N ALA A 49 1.78 23.24 30.55
CA ALA A 49 3.17 23.11 30.15
C ALA A 49 3.60 21.64 30.06
N TYR A 50 3.20 20.82 31.05
CA TYR A 50 3.45 19.39 31.04
C TYR A 50 2.84 18.68 29.82
N TYR A 51 1.55 18.92 29.54
CA TYR A 51 0.88 18.30 28.38
C TYR A 51 1.45 18.78 27.05
N ARG A 52 1.83 20.06 26.93
CA ARG A 52 2.50 20.60 25.72
C ARG A 52 3.80 19.85 25.42
N ASN A 53 4.64 19.64 26.44
CA ASN A 53 5.90 18.92 26.28
C ASN A 53 5.67 17.45 25.90
N LYS A 54 4.69 16.79 26.54
CA LYS A 54 4.26 15.42 26.20
C LYS A 54 3.76 15.31 24.75
N ILE A 55 2.88 16.22 24.32
CA ILE A 55 2.35 16.26 22.96
C ILE A 55 3.48 16.43 21.96
N SER A 56 4.41 17.36 22.20
CA SER A 56 5.55 17.58 21.31
C SER A 56 6.43 16.34 21.18
N SER A 57 6.73 15.65 22.29
CA SER A 57 7.48 14.39 22.26
C SER A 57 6.78 13.29 21.45
N TYR A 58 5.47 13.09 21.67
CA TYR A 58 4.71 12.10 20.92
C TYR A 58 4.52 12.47 19.45
N MET A 59 4.35 13.75 19.11
CA MET A 59 4.30 14.23 17.73
C MET A 59 5.61 13.96 17.00
N ASN A 60 6.76 14.30 17.60
CA ASN A 60 8.07 14.03 17.02
C ASN A 60 8.27 12.52 16.75
N ARG A 61 7.83 11.66 17.68
CA ARG A 61 7.89 10.21 17.49
C ARG A 61 6.96 9.74 16.37
N ALA A 62 5.72 10.23 16.34
CA ALA A 62 4.74 9.92 15.29
C ALA A 62 5.22 10.34 13.90
N GLU A 63 5.88 11.49 13.77
CA GLU A 63 6.52 11.92 12.52
C GLU A 63 7.66 10.98 12.09
N GLY A 64 8.48 10.53 13.05
CA GLY A 64 9.51 9.52 12.80
C GLY A 64 8.93 8.21 12.28
N ILE A 65 7.89 7.70 12.94
CA ILE A 65 7.19 6.47 12.55
C ILE A 65 6.51 6.63 11.19
N LYS A 66 5.90 7.78 10.91
CA LYS A 66 5.31 8.08 9.60
C LYS A 66 6.33 7.95 8.47
N LYS A 67 7.57 8.40 8.68
CA LYS A 67 8.66 8.22 7.70
C LYS A 67 9.01 6.74 7.52
N CYS A 68 9.06 5.95 8.59
CA CYS A 68 9.28 4.50 8.50
C CYS A 68 8.15 3.80 7.74
N VAL A 69 6.89 4.13 8.03
CA VAL A 69 5.72 3.56 7.32
C VAL A 69 5.73 3.90 5.84
N VAL A 70 6.14 5.13 5.47
CA VAL A 70 6.29 5.52 4.06
C VAL A 70 7.40 4.71 3.40
N LYS A 71 8.56 4.57 4.05
CA LYS A 71 9.65 3.74 3.55
C LYS A 71 9.27 2.26 3.39
N GLU A 72 8.57 1.68 4.36
CA GLU A 72 8.11 0.28 4.25
C GLU A 72 7.10 0.07 3.13
N LYS A 73 6.31 1.10 2.80
CA LYS A 73 5.44 1.09 1.62
C LYS A 73 6.23 1.19 0.33
N GLU A 74 7.26 2.03 0.28
CA GLU A 74 8.18 2.16 -0.86
C GLU A 74 9.01 0.87 -1.07
N ASP A 75 9.44 0.22 0.01
CA ASP A 75 10.19 -1.04 0.02
C ASP A 75 9.29 -2.28 -0.25
N GLY A 76 7.98 -2.10 -0.48
CA GLY A 76 7.06 -3.17 -0.84
C GLY A 76 6.71 -4.15 0.30
N LYS A 77 7.05 -3.85 1.56
CA LYS A 77 6.76 -4.72 2.73
C LYS A 77 5.31 -4.61 3.23
N CYS A 78 4.54 -3.65 2.74
CA CYS A 78 3.15 -3.46 3.13
C CYS A 78 2.20 -4.13 2.12
N HIS A 79 1.58 -5.24 2.51
CA HIS A 79 0.54 -5.89 1.70
C HIS A 79 -0.85 -5.27 1.99
N LYS A 80 -1.51 -4.75 0.96
CA LYS A 80 -2.90 -4.24 1.03
C LYS A 80 -3.81 -5.21 0.29
N GLN A 81 -4.85 -5.71 0.96
CA GLN A 81 -5.88 -6.54 0.34
C GLN A 81 -7.10 -5.69 0.00
N ILE A 82 -7.55 -5.72 -1.26
CA ILE A 82 -8.77 -5.05 -1.71
C ILE A 82 -9.78 -6.14 -2.08
N LYS A 83 -10.91 -6.18 -1.37
CA LYS A 83 -12.02 -7.07 -1.71
C LYS A 83 -12.95 -6.36 -2.71
N ILE A 84 -13.04 -6.90 -3.92
CA ILE A 84 -13.97 -6.42 -4.95
C ILE A 84 -15.25 -7.24 -4.81
N GLU A 85 -16.33 -6.60 -4.32
CA GLU A 85 -17.62 -7.26 -4.15
C GLU A 85 -18.29 -7.53 -5.50
N GLU A 86 -19.20 -8.50 -5.52
CA GLU A 86 -19.93 -8.87 -6.74
C GLU A 86 -20.73 -7.67 -7.29
N ASN A 87 -20.69 -7.49 -8.61
CA ASN A 87 -21.33 -6.36 -9.33
C ASN A 87 -20.86 -4.95 -8.92
N SER A 88 -19.78 -4.83 -8.14
CA SER A 88 -19.21 -3.53 -7.78
C SER A 88 -18.52 -2.85 -8.98
N LYS A 89 -18.49 -1.52 -8.98
CA LYS A 89 -17.93 -0.68 -10.06
C LYS A 89 -16.83 0.24 -9.54
N GLY A 90 -16.03 0.77 -10.46
CA GLY A 90 -15.00 1.76 -10.14
C GLY A 90 -13.66 1.14 -9.73
N PHE A 91 -13.35 -0.07 -10.20
CA PHE A 91 -12.07 -0.76 -10.06
C PHE A 91 -11.39 -0.92 -11.42
N SER A 92 -11.11 0.21 -12.09
CA SER A 92 -10.26 0.20 -13.28
C SER A 92 -8.81 -0.14 -12.91
N TYR A 93 -8.03 -0.61 -13.87
CA TYR A 93 -6.60 -0.84 -13.66
C TYR A 93 -5.89 0.40 -13.14
N GLU A 94 -6.19 1.57 -13.71
CA GLU A 94 -5.61 2.84 -13.27
C GLU A 94 -5.83 3.08 -11.78
N LYS A 95 -7.07 2.95 -11.30
CA LYS A 95 -7.37 3.17 -9.89
C LYS A 95 -6.73 2.13 -8.97
N LEU A 96 -6.65 0.87 -9.43
CA LEU A 96 -6.06 -0.22 -8.64
C LEU A 96 -4.54 -0.08 -8.51
N PHE A 97 -3.86 0.35 -9.58
CA PHE A 97 -2.40 0.34 -9.64
C PHE A 97 -1.73 1.72 -9.49
N GLN A 98 -2.46 2.84 -9.63
CA GLN A 98 -1.89 4.20 -9.55
C GLN A 98 -1.04 4.47 -8.30
N GLU A 99 -1.41 3.92 -7.14
CA GLU A 99 -0.68 4.14 -5.88
C GLU A 99 0.70 3.46 -5.89
N TYR A 100 0.92 2.50 -6.79
CA TYR A 100 2.12 1.66 -6.87
C TYR A 100 2.98 1.98 -8.11
N LEU A 101 2.48 2.83 -9.01
CA LEU A 101 3.12 3.21 -10.25
C LEU A 101 3.76 4.58 -10.10
N ASN A 102 5.09 4.64 -10.20
CA ASN A 102 5.86 5.87 -10.13
C ASN A 102 7.03 5.83 -11.15
N GLU A 103 7.80 6.91 -11.22
CA GLU A 103 8.91 7.05 -12.18
C GLU A 103 10.03 6.00 -12.02
N THR A 104 10.12 5.30 -10.89
CA THR A 104 11.17 4.29 -10.64
C THR A 104 10.84 2.94 -11.28
N VAL A 105 9.56 2.71 -11.63
CA VAL A 105 9.13 1.47 -12.29
C VAL A 105 9.52 1.52 -13.76
N THR A 106 10.50 0.67 -14.13
CA THR A 106 10.97 0.54 -15.51
C THR A 106 10.62 -0.80 -16.15
N GLU A 107 10.29 -1.80 -15.34
CA GLU A 107 10.07 -3.17 -15.77
C GLU A 107 8.89 -3.77 -15.01
N VAL A 108 8.00 -4.47 -15.72
CA VAL A 108 6.80 -5.08 -15.15
C VAL A 108 6.71 -6.53 -15.57
N TRP A 109 6.44 -7.41 -14.60
CA TRP A 109 6.22 -8.84 -14.81
C TRP A 109 4.75 -9.16 -14.52
N VAL A 110 4.07 -9.75 -15.49
CA VAL A 110 2.67 -10.17 -15.40
C VAL A 110 2.60 -11.67 -15.61
N GLU A 111 2.07 -12.39 -14.64
CA GLU A 111 1.77 -13.81 -14.74
C GLU A 111 0.26 -14.00 -14.67
N ASP A 112 -0.38 -14.23 -15.81
CA ASP A 112 -1.83 -14.43 -15.89
C ASP A 112 -2.14 -15.60 -16.85
N PRO A 113 -2.64 -16.74 -16.34
CA PRO A 113 -2.89 -17.93 -17.15
C PRO A 113 -4.07 -17.79 -18.12
N TYR A 114 -4.86 -16.72 -18.00
CA TYR A 114 -6.12 -16.52 -18.71
C TYR A 114 -6.04 -15.41 -19.76
N ILE A 115 -4.88 -15.01 -20.27
CA ILE A 115 -4.84 -14.09 -21.42
C ILE A 115 -4.91 -14.89 -22.71
N ARG A 116 -6.13 -15.25 -23.16
CA ARG A 116 -6.36 -16.11 -24.35
C ARG A 116 -7.46 -15.60 -25.28
N GLN A 117 -8.59 -15.22 -24.71
CA GLN A 117 -9.76 -14.76 -25.44
C GLN A 117 -9.64 -13.27 -25.79
N THR A 118 -10.36 -12.85 -26.83
CA THR A 118 -10.36 -11.47 -27.33
C THR A 118 -10.58 -10.43 -26.22
N HIS A 119 -11.53 -10.66 -25.31
CA HIS A 119 -11.81 -9.72 -24.23
C HIS A 119 -10.66 -9.66 -23.19
N GLN A 120 -9.93 -10.76 -22.99
CA GLN A 120 -8.78 -10.86 -22.09
C GLN A 120 -7.55 -10.16 -22.70
N LEU A 121 -7.38 -10.24 -24.02
CA LEU A 121 -6.40 -9.44 -24.75
C LEU A 121 -6.70 -7.94 -24.62
N TYR A 122 -7.96 -7.52 -24.76
CA TYR A 122 -8.34 -6.12 -24.54
C TYR A 122 -8.13 -5.66 -23.08
N ASN A 123 -8.33 -6.56 -22.10
CA ASN A 123 -7.99 -6.29 -20.71
C ASN A 123 -6.49 -6.01 -20.56
N PHE A 124 -5.64 -6.90 -21.08
CA PHE A 124 -4.19 -6.72 -21.05
C PHE A 124 -3.74 -5.45 -21.78
N LEU A 125 -4.33 -5.16 -22.95
CA LEU A 125 -4.04 -3.93 -23.69
C LEU A 125 -4.33 -2.68 -22.86
N ARG A 126 -5.50 -2.61 -22.19
CA ARG A 126 -5.83 -1.49 -21.29
C ARG A 126 -4.85 -1.37 -20.12
N PHE A 127 -4.36 -2.49 -19.62
CA PHE A 127 -3.33 -2.51 -18.60
C PHE A 127 -2.00 -1.92 -19.13
N CYS A 128 -1.53 -2.34 -20.30
CA CYS A 128 -0.34 -1.78 -20.94
C CYS A 128 -0.50 -0.27 -21.21
N GLU A 129 -1.65 0.16 -21.72
CA GLU A 129 -1.92 1.58 -21.96
C GLU A 129 -1.78 2.42 -20.70
N MET A 130 -2.29 1.95 -19.56
CA MET A 130 -2.14 2.62 -18.27
C MET A 130 -0.66 2.74 -17.89
N LEU A 131 0.12 1.68 -18.05
CA LEU A 131 1.55 1.69 -17.70
C LEU A 131 2.36 2.67 -18.57
N VAL A 132 2.02 2.83 -19.85
CA VAL A 132 2.69 3.74 -20.79
C VAL A 132 2.24 5.19 -20.60
N LYS A 133 0.95 5.43 -20.32
CA LYS A 133 0.39 6.78 -20.11
C LYS A 133 0.68 7.34 -18.71
N GLY A 134 0.94 6.47 -17.74
CA GLY A 134 1.20 6.84 -16.35
C GLY A 134 2.54 7.55 -16.14
N PRO A 135 2.88 7.88 -14.88
CA PRO A 135 4.17 8.51 -14.54
C PRO A 135 5.38 7.57 -14.74
N CYS A 136 5.15 6.29 -15.07
CA CYS A 136 6.20 5.30 -15.22
C CYS A 136 7.00 5.49 -16.50
N ARG A 137 8.32 5.34 -16.41
CA ARG A 137 9.22 5.26 -17.57
C ARG A 137 9.42 3.81 -17.98
N MET A 138 8.31 3.14 -18.30
CA MET A 138 8.31 1.72 -18.61
C MET A 138 9.17 1.44 -19.86
N LYS A 139 10.03 0.43 -19.76
CA LYS A 139 10.94 -0.02 -20.82
C LYS A 139 10.62 -1.43 -21.32
N THR A 140 10.19 -2.30 -20.42
CA THR A 140 9.96 -3.71 -20.73
C THR A 140 8.76 -4.24 -19.95
N ILE A 141 7.89 -4.98 -20.64
CA ILE A 141 6.81 -5.77 -20.03
C ILE A 141 7.08 -7.24 -20.33
N HIS A 142 7.11 -8.06 -19.28
CA HIS A 142 7.20 -9.51 -19.38
C HIS A 142 5.83 -10.09 -19.09
N LEU A 143 5.27 -10.83 -20.05
CA LEU A 143 4.00 -11.54 -19.88
C LEU A 143 4.25 -13.05 -19.92
N LEU A 144 3.89 -13.74 -18.84
CA LEU A 144 3.77 -15.18 -18.78
C LEU A 144 2.29 -15.55 -18.79
N THR A 145 1.85 -16.20 -19.87
CA THR A 145 0.49 -16.76 -20.00
C THR A 145 0.56 -18.25 -20.30
N SER A 146 -0.46 -18.99 -19.88
CA SER A 146 -0.53 -20.44 -20.12
C SER A 146 -0.95 -20.73 -21.56
N HIS A 147 -0.22 -21.63 -22.22
CA HIS A 147 -0.54 -22.14 -23.55
C HIS A 147 -1.58 -23.27 -23.45
N GLU A 148 -2.59 -23.30 -24.32
CA GLU A 148 -3.41 -24.50 -24.50
C GLU A 148 -2.63 -25.49 -25.36
N GLU A 149 -2.14 -26.57 -24.77
CA GLU A 149 -1.92 -27.78 -25.57
C GLU A 149 -3.30 -28.32 -25.94
N GLU A 150 -3.74 -28.08 -27.18
CA GLU A 150 -4.76 -28.95 -27.77
C GLU A 150 -4.19 -30.38 -27.67
N MET A 151 -4.91 -31.26 -26.96
CA MET A 151 -4.56 -32.68 -26.90
C MET A 151 -4.74 -33.33 -28.29
N SER A 152 -3.75 -33.18 -29.16
CA SER A 152 -3.43 -34.17 -30.18
C SER A 152 -2.13 -34.84 -29.76
N GLY A 153 -2.20 -36.15 -29.49
CA GLY A 153 -1.12 -36.89 -28.87
C GLY A 153 0.24 -36.77 -29.57
N ILE A 154 1.27 -37.03 -28.75
CA ILE A 154 2.71 -37.18 -29.06
C ILE A 154 3.58 -35.99 -28.59
N ARG A 155 4.00 -36.12 -27.32
CA ARG A 155 5.35 -35.90 -26.74
C ARG A 155 6.24 -34.80 -27.38
N GLY A 156 6.43 -33.72 -26.63
CA GLY A 156 7.61 -32.86 -26.74
C GLY A 156 7.49 -31.58 -25.92
N LYS A 157 8.11 -31.54 -24.73
CA LYS A 157 8.24 -30.31 -23.92
C LYS A 157 8.82 -29.18 -24.77
N SER A 158 8.08 -28.09 -24.90
CA SER A 158 8.54 -26.84 -25.48
C SER A 158 7.87 -25.69 -24.72
N SER A 159 8.49 -25.23 -23.61
CA SER A 159 8.18 -23.91 -23.06
C SER A 159 8.62 -22.89 -24.11
N SER A 160 7.65 -22.23 -24.73
CA SER A 160 7.92 -21.09 -25.59
C SER A 160 7.69 -19.82 -24.77
N ASP A 161 8.80 -19.15 -24.43
CA ASP A 161 8.77 -17.82 -23.87
C ASP A 161 8.26 -16.85 -24.94
N VAL A 162 6.99 -16.47 -24.87
CA VAL A 162 6.46 -15.39 -25.70
C VAL A 162 6.87 -14.06 -25.05
N SER A 163 8.12 -13.67 -25.26
CA SER A 163 8.60 -12.33 -24.96
C SER A 163 8.11 -11.38 -26.05
N THR A 164 6.89 -10.87 -25.92
CA THR A 164 6.44 -9.72 -26.72
C THR A 164 6.92 -8.45 -26.03
N SER A 165 8.09 -7.94 -26.43
CA SER A 165 8.53 -6.60 -26.04
C SER A 165 7.64 -5.55 -26.73
N LEU A 166 6.96 -4.73 -25.92
CA LEU A 166 6.40 -3.44 -26.32
C LEU A 166 7.31 -2.33 -25.77
#